data_AF-A0A5J6GSG0-F1
#
_entry.id   AF-A0A5J6GSG0-F1
#
_cell.length_a   1.000
_cell.length_b   1.000
_cell.length_c   1.000
_cell.angle_alpha   90.00
_cell.angle_beta   90.00
_cell.angle_gamma   90.00
#
_symmetry.space_group_name_H-M   'P 1'
#
loop_
_entity.id
_entity.type
_entity.pdbx_description
1 polymer ?
#
loop_
_entity_poly.entity_id
_entity_poly.type
_entity_poly.pdbx_seq_one_letter_code
_entity_poly.pdbx_strand_id
1 'polypeptide(L)'
;MLLDKLDQRIKDLICAIYPDKGTRPGYARLAQDIRETTGGTISGTYLWELATGKKRNVTLEQLGVLADYFGVPPEYFLNDEVSERVNAQLALATALRDNRIRNLALRAEGLSPSTLDALLVMVNEARKIQNLSPPADEDGRGPQHTE
;
A
#
# COMPACT_ATOMS: atom_id res chain seq x y z
N MET A 1 10.78 -11.70 13.06
CA MET A 1 10.32 -10.99 14.26
C MET A 1 10.54 -9.49 14.02
N LEU A 2 9.47 -8.68 13.95
CA LEU A 2 9.38 -7.24 13.59
C LEU A 2 9.89 -6.79 12.21
N LEU A 3 11.09 -7.20 11.76
CA LEU A 3 11.67 -6.78 10.46
C LEU A 3 11.47 -7.82 9.34
N ASP A 4 10.73 -8.91 9.60
CA ASP A 4 10.53 -9.95 8.59
C ASP A 4 9.70 -9.51 7.40
N LYS A 5 8.88 -8.47 7.59
CA LYS A 5 8.01 -7.87 6.59
C LYS A 5 8.61 -6.58 6.00
N LEU A 6 9.84 -6.20 6.37
CA LEU A 6 10.44 -4.93 5.95
C LEU A 6 10.50 -4.80 4.42
N ASP A 7 10.88 -5.89 3.74
CA ASP A 7 10.97 -5.92 2.28
C ASP A 7 9.59 -5.76 1.64
N GLN A 8 8.56 -6.40 2.20
CA GLN A 8 7.18 -6.25 1.72
C GLN A 8 6.68 -4.82 1.92
N ARG A 9 6.87 -4.25 3.12
CA ARG A 9 6.51 -2.86 3.44
C ARG A 9 7.16 -1.85 2.49
N ILE A 10 8.44 -2.01 2.20
CA ILE A 10 9.13 -1.15 1.22
C ILE A 10 8.54 -1.32 -0.19
N LYS A 11 8.24 -2.56 -0.62
CA LYS A 11 7.59 -2.80 -1.92
C LYS A 11 6.22 -2.14 -1.99
N ASP A 12 5.41 -2.24 -0.94
CA ASP A 12 4.07 -1.68 -0.87
C ASP A 12 4.10 -0.16 -1.04
N LEU A 13 4.98 0.53 -0.29
CA LEU A 13 5.18 1.97 -0.41
C LEU A 13 5.65 2.38 -1.81
N ILE A 14 6.59 1.64 -2.40
CA ILE A 14 7.07 1.93 -3.77
C ILE A 14 5.95 1.73 -4.79
N CYS A 15 5.15 0.67 -4.68
CA CYS A 15 4.03 0.40 -5.58
C CYS A 15 2.94 1.48 -5.48
N ALA A 16 2.74 2.08 -4.31
CA ALA A 16 1.76 3.13 -4.16
C ALA A 16 2.18 4.48 -4.77
N ILE A 17 3.48 4.81 -4.71
CA ILE A 17 4.01 5.98 -5.40
C ILE A 17 4.05 5.74 -6.92
N TYR A 18 4.47 4.53 -7.33
CA TYR A 18 4.62 4.13 -8.73
C TYR A 18 3.70 2.95 -9.07
N PRO A 19 2.38 3.16 -9.20
CA PRO A 19 1.42 2.09 -9.49
C PRO A 19 1.62 1.50 -10.88
N ASP A 20 2.08 2.30 -11.84
CA ASP A 20 2.54 1.81 -13.14
C ASP A 20 4.02 1.42 -13.07
N LYS A 21 4.29 0.12 -13.17
CA LYS A 21 5.65 -0.44 -13.16
C LYS A 21 6.53 0.14 -14.27
N GLY A 22 5.96 0.57 -15.40
CA GLY A 22 6.72 1.20 -16.49
C GLY A 22 7.27 2.58 -16.14
N THR A 23 6.68 3.24 -15.14
CA THR A 23 7.09 4.58 -14.67
C THR A 23 8.00 4.52 -13.45
N ARG A 24 8.17 3.33 -12.84
CA ARG A 24 8.96 3.15 -11.63
C ARG A 24 10.46 3.39 -11.92
N PRO A 25 11.12 4.34 -11.25
CA PRO A 25 12.56 4.51 -11.39
C PRO A 25 13.32 3.31 -10.81
N GLY A 26 14.51 3.04 -11.35
CA GLY A 26 15.43 2.07 -10.75
C GLY A 26 15.87 2.51 -9.35
N TYR A 27 16.31 1.55 -8.52
CA TYR A 27 16.69 1.83 -7.12
C TYR A 27 17.79 2.88 -6.95
N ALA A 28 18.70 3.02 -7.92
CA ALA A 28 19.72 4.06 -7.91
C ALA A 28 19.11 5.47 -8.01
N ARG A 29 18.15 5.66 -8.92
CA ARG A 29 17.43 6.93 -9.07
C ARG A 29 16.52 7.19 -7.87
N LEU A 30 15.82 6.17 -7.39
CA LEU A 30 14.98 6.29 -6.19
C LEU A 30 15.79 6.70 -4.95
N ALA A 31 16.99 6.14 -4.77
CA ALA A 31 17.89 6.53 -3.69
C ALA A 31 18.39 7.98 -3.82
N GLN A 32 18.61 8.44 -5.05
CA GLN A 32 18.92 9.84 -5.31
C GLN A 32 17.72 10.74 -4.93
N ASP A 33 16.51 10.38 -5.35
CA ASP A 33 15.30 11.15 -5.02
C ASP A 33 15.07 11.22 -3.50
N ILE A 34 15.30 10.12 -2.77
CA ILE A 34 15.26 10.08 -1.29
C ILE A 34 16.24 11.10 -0.71
N ARG A 35 17.48 11.11 -1.20
CA ARG A 35 18.52 12.03 -0.71
C ARG A 35 18.17 13.48 -1.00
N GLU A 36 17.69 13.79 -2.21
CA GLU A 36 17.31 15.14 -2.62
C GLU A 36 16.11 15.66 -1.80
N THR A 37 15.19 14.78 -1.41
CA THR A 37 13.97 15.14 -0.68
C THR A 37 14.20 15.28 0.82
N THR A 38 14.99 14.37 1.42
CA THR A 38 15.10 14.24 2.89
C THR A 38 16.43 14.73 3.45
N GLY A 39 17.45 14.89 2.61
CA GLY A 39 18.84 15.10 3.04
C GLY A 39 19.52 13.85 3.62
N GLY A 40 18.76 12.77 3.87
CA GLY A 40 19.26 11.49 4.35
C GLY A 40 20.02 10.70 3.29
N THR A 41 20.94 9.83 3.71
CA THR A 41 21.76 9.04 2.77
C THR A 41 21.35 7.58 2.78
N ILE A 42 20.86 7.10 1.63
CA ILE A 42 20.64 5.68 1.35
C ILE A 42 21.23 5.36 -0.03
N SER A 43 21.90 4.21 -0.18
CA SER A 43 22.42 3.79 -1.50
C SER A 43 21.38 2.98 -2.26
N GLY A 44 21.40 3.06 -3.59
CA GLY A 44 20.49 2.26 -4.43
C GLY A 44 20.65 0.76 -4.23
N THR A 45 21.89 0.29 -4.05
CA THR A 45 22.17 -1.12 -3.75
C THR A 45 21.57 -1.52 -2.41
N TYR A 46 21.75 -0.72 -1.36
CA TYR A 46 21.20 -1.02 -0.05
C TYR A 46 19.67 -1.00 -0.05
N LEU A 47 19.04 -0.02 -0.72
CA LEU A 47 17.59 0.03 -0.88
C LEU A 47 17.04 -1.21 -1.61
N TRP A 48 17.74 -1.69 -2.64
CA TRP A 48 17.40 -2.96 -3.30
C TRP A 48 17.58 -4.17 -2.38
N GLU A 49 18.65 -4.23 -1.59
CA GLU A 49 18.87 -5.30 -0.61
C GLU A 49 17.76 -5.36 0.44
N LEU A 50 17.30 -4.20 0.92
CA LEU A 50 16.15 -4.09 1.82
C LEU A 50 14.86 -4.53 1.12
N ALA A 51 14.58 -3.99 -0.07
CA ALA A 51 13.37 -4.32 -0.84
C ALA A 51 13.35 -5.77 -1.36
N THR A 52 14.46 -6.52 -1.31
CA THR A 52 14.49 -7.94 -1.66
C THR A 52 14.62 -8.84 -0.44
N GLY A 53 14.70 -8.28 0.76
CA GLY A 53 14.89 -9.01 2.01
C GLY A 53 16.29 -9.59 2.19
N LYS A 54 17.24 -9.29 1.29
CA LYS A 54 18.66 -9.68 1.41
C LYS A 54 19.32 -9.06 2.63
N LYS A 55 18.89 -7.85 2.99
CA LYS A 55 19.21 -7.22 4.27
C LYS A 55 17.94 -6.87 5.00
N ARG A 56 18.02 -6.96 6.32
CA ARG A 56 16.95 -6.58 7.26
C ARG A 56 17.46 -5.65 8.36
N ASN A 57 18.77 -5.52 8.50
CA ASN A 57 19.41 -4.62 9.44
C ASN A 57 19.31 -3.18 8.91
N VAL A 58 18.43 -2.40 9.51
CA VAL A 58 18.19 -1.00 9.20
C VAL A 58 18.30 -0.20 10.49
N THR A 59 18.96 0.96 10.44
CA THR A 59 19.06 1.86 11.60
C THR A 59 17.77 2.67 11.77
N LEU A 60 17.51 3.17 12.99
CA LEU A 60 16.38 4.08 13.22
C LEU A 60 16.46 5.35 12.35
N GLU A 61 17.68 5.85 12.12
CA GLU A 61 17.91 6.99 11.21
C GLU A 61 17.47 6.66 9.79
N GLN A 62 17.85 5.50 9.25
CA GLN A 62 17.45 5.07 7.91
C GLN A 62 15.93 4.84 7.81
N LEU A 63 15.31 4.33 8.87
CA LEU A 63 13.84 4.22 8.93
C LEU A 63 13.18 5.59 8.90
N GLY A 64 13.71 6.58 9.63
CA GLY A 64 13.24 7.97 9.57
C GLY A 64 13.34 8.55 8.16
N VAL A 65 14.49 8.39 7.50
CA VAL A 65 14.69 8.84 6.11
C VAL A 65 13.69 8.20 5.15
N LEU A 66 13.45 6.90 5.26
CA LEU A 66 12.46 6.21 4.43
C LEU A 66 11.04 6.69 4.75
N ALA A 67 10.70 6.82 6.03
CA ALA A 67 9.41 7.29 6.51
C ALA A 67 9.09 8.69 5.97
N ASP A 68 10.04 9.62 6.07
CA ASP A 68 9.91 10.98 5.58
C ASP A 68 9.71 11.02 4.06
N TYR A 69 10.49 10.24 3.31
CA TYR A 69 10.36 10.18 1.85
C TYR A 69 9.01 9.62 1.40
N PHE A 70 8.54 8.53 2.04
CA PHE A 70 7.28 7.89 1.69
C PHE A 70 6.06 8.59 2.31
N GLY A 71 6.26 9.55 3.22
CA GLY A 71 5.19 10.26 3.91
C GLY A 71 4.39 9.37 4.88
N VAL A 72 5.06 8.42 5.54
CA VAL A 72 4.45 7.49 6.50
C VAL A 72 5.09 7.63 7.88
N PRO A 73 4.39 7.29 8.98
CA PRO A 73 5.02 7.26 10.31
C PRO A 73 6.15 6.21 10.37
N PRO A 74 7.27 6.46 11.07
CA PRO A 74 8.35 5.47 11.22
C PRO A 74 7.89 4.12 11.79
N GLU A 75 6.86 4.14 12.64
CA GLU A 75 6.22 2.95 13.21
C GLU A 75 5.66 2.02 12.13
N TYR A 76 5.36 2.51 10.93
CA TYR A 76 4.95 1.70 9.78
C TYR A 76 5.91 0.52 9.54
N PHE A 77 7.20 0.75 9.70
CA PHE A 77 8.22 -0.27 9.44
C PHE A 77 8.40 -1.28 10.57
N LEU A 78 7.76 -1.08 11.71
CA LEU A 78 7.95 -1.91 12.91
C LEU A 78 6.64 -2.49 13.45
N ASN A 79 5.53 -1.76 13.36
CA ASN A 79 4.23 -2.13 13.92
C ASN A 79 3.27 -2.61 12.81
N ASP A 80 2.79 -3.85 12.95
CA ASP A 80 1.86 -4.48 12.01
C ASP A 80 0.52 -3.73 11.90
N GLU A 81 -0.06 -3.31 13.02
CA GLU A 81 -1.34 -2.60 13.04
C GLU A 81 -1.23 -1.23 12.35
N VAL A 82 -0.13 -0.50 12.59
CA VAL A 82 0.15 0.77 11.90
C VAL A 82 0.36 0.51 10.41
N SER A 83 1.11 -0.53 10.06
CA SER A 83 1.36 -0.91 8.66
C SER A 83 0.07 -1.22 7.90
N GLU A 84 -0.82 -2.03 8.50
CA GLU A 84 -2.10 -2.42 7.90
C GLU A 84 -3.01 -1.22 7.69
N ARG A 85 -3.14 -0.36 8.71
CA ARG A 85 -3.93 0.88 8.61
C ARG A 85 -3.42 1.81 7.51
N VAL A 86 -2.11 2.04 7.45
CA VAL A 86 -1.50 2.90 6.41
C VAL A 86 -1.68 2.27 5.02
N ASN A 87 -1.50 0.95 4.90
CA ASN A 87 -1.70 0.24 3.63
C ASN A 87 -3.14 0.37 3.12
N ALA A 88 -4.15 0.26 3.99
CA ALA A 88 -5.55 0.44 3.61
C ALA A 88 -5.82 1.87 3.09
N GLN A 89 -5.30 2.89 3.77
CA GLN A 89 -5.41 4.29 3.34
C GLN A 89 -4.72 4.54 1.98
N LEU A 90 -3.55 3.94 1.79
CA LEU A 90 -2.75 4.07 0.58
C LEU A 90 -3.40 3.36 -0.61
N ALA A 91 -3.99 2.18 -0.39
CA ALA A 91 -4.77 1.46 -1.38
C ALA A 91 -5.99 2.27 -1.84
N LEU A 92 -6.73 2.86 -0.90
CA LEU A 92 -7.86 3.75 -1.20
C LEU A 92 -7.40 4.98 -2.00
N ALA A 93 -6.35 5.67 -1.56
CA ALA A 93 -5.81 6.83 -2.25
C ALA A 93 -5.37 6.49 -3.69
N THR A 94 -4.76 5.33 -3.87
CA THR A 94 -4.34 4.82 -5.18
C THR A 94 -5.54 4.51 -6.07
N ALA A 95 -6.58 3.83 -5.55
CA ALA A 95 -7.80 3.53 -6.29
C ALA A 95 -8.52 4.81 -6.75
N LEU A 96 -8.58 5.84 -5.91
CA LEU A 96 -9.21 7.12 -6.24
C LEU A 96 -8.44 7.95 -7.29
N ARG A 97 -7.22 7.57 -7.66
CA ARG A 97 -6.51 8.16 -8.82
C ARG A 97 -7.11 7.71 -10.16
N ASP A 98 -7.78 6.56 -10.24
CA ASP A 98 -8.49 6.15 -11.46
C ASP A 98 -9.77 6.99 -11.62
N ASN A 99 -9.86 7.72 -12.74
CA ASN A 99 -11.00 8.57 -13.05
C ASN A 99 -12.33 7.81 -13.11
N ARG A 100 -12.34 6.53 -13.49
CA ARG A 100 -13.55 5.69 -13.54
C ARG A 100 -14.03 5.35 -12.13
N ILE A 101 -13.09 4.99 -11.24
CA ILE A 101 -13.40 4.70 -9.83
C ILE A 101 -13.92 5.98 -9.15
N ARG A 102 -13.25 7.11 -9.36
CA ARG A 102 -13.71 8.41 -8.84
C ARG A 102 -15.10 8.79 -9.34
N ASN A 103 -15.37 8.60 -10.63
CA ASN A 103 -16.67 8.86 -11.23
C ASN A 103 -17.79 7.97 -10.68
N LEU A 104 -17.48 6.72 -10.33
CA LEU A 104 -18.41 5.81 -9.69
C LEU A 104 -18.73 6.28 -8.27
N ALA A 105 -17.71 6.63 -7.48
CA ALA A 105 -17.88 7.16 -6.13
C ALA A 105 -18.75 8.43 -6.10
N LEU A 106 -18.49 9.39 -7.00
CA LEU A 106 -19.30 10.61 -7.11
C LEU A 106 -20.76 10.34 -7.49
N ARG A 107 -21.03 9.30 -8.30
CA ARG A 107 -22.41 8.91 -8.66
C ARG A 107 -23.13 8.13 -7.57
N ALA A 108 -22.36 7.47 -6.70
CA ALA A 108 -22.89 6.75 -5.56
C ALA A 108 -23.25 7.68 -4.40
N GLU A 109 -22.84 8.95 -4.45
CA GLU A 109 -23.20 9.96 -3.44
C GLU A 109 -24.73 10.11 -3.33
N GLY A 110 -25.24 10.05 -2.09
CA GLY A 110 -26.66 10.20 -1.80
C GLY A 110 -27.50 8.94 -2.00
N LEU A 111 -26.92 7.83 -2.47
CA LEU A 111 -27.60 6.54 -2.48
C LEU A 111 -27.86 6.03 -1.06
N SER A 112 -28.96 5.29 -0.91
CA SER A 112 -29.27 4.64 0.37
C SER A 112 -28.28 3.52 0.69
N PRO A 113 -28.07 3.17 1.97
CA PRO A 113 -27.20 2.06 2.34
C PRO A 113 -27.53 0.74 1.64
N SER A 114 -28.82 0.38 1.52
CA SER A 114 -29.23 -0.86 0.85
C SER A 114 -28.95 -0.84 -0.65
N THR A 115 -29.00 0.33 -1.30
CA THR A 115 -28.61 0.47 -2.71
C THR A 115 -27.10 0.34 -2.89
N LEU A 116 -26.30 0.90 -1.95
CA LEU A 116 -24.85 0.72 -1.95
C LEU A 116 -24.48 -0.76 -1.76
N ASP A 117 -25.14 -1.48 -0.85
CA ASP A 117 -24.93 -2.91 -0.65
C ASP A 117 -25.23 -3.71 -1.93
N ALA A 118 -26.32 -3.39 -2.63
CA ALA A 118 -26.65 -4.03 -3.90
C ALA A 118 -25.59 -3.77 -4.98
N LEU A 119 -25.05 -2.55 -5.06
CA LEU A 119 -23.94 -2.22 -5.97
C LEU A 119 -22.67 -3.00 -5.62
N LEU A 120 -22.35 -3.14 -4.33
CA LEU A 120 -21.21 -3.93 -3.87
C LEU A 120 -21.34 -5.40 -4.29
N VAL A 121 -22.54 -5.98 -4.18
CA VAL A 121 -22.81 -7.34 -4.67
C VAL A 121 -22.53 -7.44 -6.18
N MET A 122 -23.02 -6.50 -6.98
CA MET A 122 -22.77 -6.50 -8.43
C MET A 122 -21.29 -6.38 -8.78
N VAL A 123 -20.54 -5.55 -8.04
CA VAL A 123 -19.08 -5.41 -8.20
C VAL A 123 -18.39 -6.73 -7.86
N ASN A 124 -18.77 -7.38 -6.76
CA ASN A 124 -18.18 -8.66 -6.34
C ASN A 124 -18.45 -9.77 -7.36
N GLU A 125 -19.64 -9.83 -7.95
CA GLU A 125 -19.93 -10.76 -9.05
C GLU A 125 -19.11 -10.46 -10.32
N ALA A 126 -18.95 -9.18 -10.69
CA ALA A 126 -18.11 -8.80 -11.83
C ALA A 126 -16.63 -9.18 -11.63
N ARG A 127 -16.12 -9.14 -10.39
CA ARG A 127 -14.77 -9.60 -10.04
C ARG A 127 -14.62 -11.11 -10.20
N LYS A 128 -15.60 -11.89 -9.73
CA LYS A 128 -15.62 -13.35 -9.90
C LYS A 128 -15.59 -13.74 -11.37
N ILE A 129 -16.41 -13.10 -12.21
CA ILE A 129 -16.43 -13.33 -13.67
C ILE A 129 -15.06 -13.07 -14.30
N GLN A 130 -14.32 -12.08 -13.80
CA GLN A 130 -12.98 -11.72 -14.28
C GLN A 130 -11.84 -12.50 -13.59
N ASN A 131 -12.15 -13.45 -12.71
CA ASN A 131 -11.17 -14.19 -11.90
C ASN A 131 -10.23 -13.26 -11.08
N LEU A 132 -10.77 -12.15 -10.56
CA LEU A 132 -10.03 -11.24 -9.70
C LEU A 132 -10.22 -11.66 -8.23
N SER A 133 -9.12 -11.76 -7.47
CA SER A 133 -9.16 -12.02 -6.02
C SER A 133 -10.01 -10.99 -5.27
N PRO A 134 -10.63 -11.30 -4.12
CA PRO A 134 -11.34 -10.29 -3.33
C PRO A 134 -10.42 -9.13 -2.89
N PRO A 135 -10.95 -7.90 -2.72
CA PRO A 135 -10.17 -6.81 -2.12
C PRO A 135 -9.74 -7.18 -0.69
N ALA A 136 -8.61 -6.66 -0.24
CA ALA A 136 -7.89 -7.07 0.97
C ALA A 136 -8.68 -6.93 2.30
N ASP A 137 -9.88 -6.34 2.27
CA ASP A 137 -10.68 -6.02 3.45
C ASP A 137 -11.81 -7.02 3.75
N GLU A 138 -12.06 -8.03 2.90
CA GLU A 138 -13.17 -8.98 3.13
C GLU A 138 -12.80 -10.23 3.97
N ASP A 139 -11.52 -10.49 4.26
CA ASP A 139 -11.10 -11.66 5.07
C ASP A 139 -11.21 -11.45 6.60
N GLY A 140 -11.70 -10.29 7.04
CA GLY A 140 -11.88 -9.96 8.47
C GLY A 140 -13.20 -10.41 9.10
N ARG A 141 -14.15 -10.93 8.30
CA ARG A 141 -15.41 -11.49 8.82
C ARG A 141 -15.44 -13.00 8.57
N GLY A 142 -14.59 -13.73 9.28
CA GLY A 142 -14.76 -15.17 9.45
C GLY A 142 -16.19 -15.46 9.93
N PRO A 143 -16.82 -16.57 9.51
CA PRO A 143 -18.16 -16.91 9.94
C PRO A 143 -18.17 -17.01 11.47
N GLN A 144 -18.89 -16.11 12.12
CA GLN A 144 -19.25 -16.26 13.52
C GLN A 144 -20.15 -17.49 13.63
N HIS A 145 -19.78 -18.36 14.57
CA HIS A 145 -20.52 -19.54 14.97
C HIS A 145 -22.03 -19.27 15.06
N THR A 146 -22.82 -20.18 14.50
CA THR A 146 -24.12 -20.54 15.10
C THR A 146 -24.17 -22.06 15.22
N GLU A 147 -24.58 -22.48 16.41
CA GLU A 147 -24.70 -23.82 17.02
C GLU A 147 -24.84 -25.05 16.11
#